data_AF-A0A9D2IAY5-F1
#
_entry.id   AF-A0A9D2IAY5-F1
#
_cell.length_a   1.000
_cell.length_b   1.000
_cell.length_c   1.000
_cell.angle_alpha   90.00
_cell.angle_beta   90.00
_cell.angle_gamma   90.00
#
_symmetry.space_group_name_H-M   'P 1'
#
loop_
_entity.id
_entity.type
_entity.pdbx_description
1 polymer ?
#
loop_
_entity_poly.entity_id
_entity_poly.type
_entity_poly.pdbx_seq_one_letter_code
_entity_poly.pdbx_strand_id
1 'polypeptide(L)'
;MIRKTVLTFIFLILLTTFYGFNANFSSSSMEEVDPQARSVSMCVISPYDALIRAVSEREGNDWRLISAIAYHESRFTPDIVSHRGACGLMQIMPAVARQFDVASSEELFDPETNVLVANKILNRIYSSLRLPAGIPEKDRMSIALACYNGGIGHIDDARRLARVNGENPNSWEVVLRYLELKADPEFYESDVVRCGKFTGSAQTKAFVDDVMNRYDKYCSMVQ
;
A
#
# COMPACT_ATOMS: atom_id res chain seq x y z
N MET A 1 -7.22 -72.95 -5.77
CA MET A 1 -7.36 -73.38 -4.35
C MET A 1 -7.52 -72.16 -3.47
N ILE A 2 -8.76 -71.70 -3.34
CA ILE A 2 -9.21 -70.69 -2.38
C ILE A 2 -9.57 -71.45 -1.11
N ARG A 3 -9.09 -71.00 0.06
CA ARG A 3 -9.67 -71.16 1.42
C ARG A 3 -8.57 -71.17 2.49
N LYS A 4 -8.13 -70.00 2.95
CA LYS A 4 -7.53 -69.80 4.30
C LYS A 4 -7.75 -68.38 4.87
N THR A 5 -8.86 -67.71 4.53
CA THR A 5 -9.07 -66.30 4.95
C THR A 5 -10.27 -66.07 5.86
N VAL A 6 -10.97 -67.10 6.34
CA VAL A 6 -12.15 -66.89 7.21
C VAL A 6 -12.25 -68.00 8.25
N LEU A 7 -11.43 -67.98 9.31
CA LEU A 7 -11.77 -68.62 10.60
C LEU A 7 -10.77 -68.33 11.74
N THR A 8 -10.63 -67.07 12.18
CA THR A 8 -10.31 -66.79 13.61
C THR A 8 -10.65 -65.35 14.01
N PHE A 9 -11.76 -64.82 13.47
CA PHE A 9 -12.57 -63.87 14.22
C PHE A 9 -13.33 -64.71 15.25
N ILE A 10 -12.83 -64.75 16.48
CA ILE A 10 -13.44 -65.07 17.80
C ILE A 10 -12.25 -65.36 18.73
N PHE A 11 -11.46 -64.31 19.01
CA PHE A 11 -10.62 -64.22 20.20
C PHE A 11 -10.41 -62.74 20.57
N LEU A 12 -11.51 -61.98 20.42
CA LEU A 12 -11.72 -60.69 21.06
C LEU A 12 -12.88 -60.96 22.02
N ILE A 13 -12.66 -60.78 23.33
CA ILE A 13 -13.62 -60.55 24.44
C ILE A 13 -13.03 -61.01 25.80
N LEU A 14 -11.85 -61.65 25.87
CA LEU A 14 -11.22 -62.00 27.15
C LEU A 14 -9.73 -61.62 27.25
N LEU A 15 -9.40 -60.38 26.89
CA LEU A 15 -8.09 -59.79 27.21
C LEU A 15 -8.20 -58.30 27.55
N THR A 16 -9.24 -57.92 28.30
CA THR A 16 -9.45 -56.56 28.82
C THR A 16 -9.50 -56.48 30.35
N THR A 17 -9.20 -57.57 31.07
CA THR A 17 -9.34 -57.63 32.54
C THR A 17 -8.06 -57.90 33.31
N PHE A 18 -6.86 -57.79 32.70
CA PHE A 18 -5.63 -58.03 33.48
C PHE A 18 -4.41 -57.25 32.98
N TYR A 19 -4.49 -55.93 32.95
CA TYR A 19 -3.34 -55.06 33.20
C TYR A 19 -3.82 -53.74 33.80
N GLY A 20 -4.20 -53.81 35.08
CA GLY A 20 -4.21 -52.63 35.94
C GLY A 20 -2.77 -52.28 36.29
N PHE A 21 -2.21 -51.27 35.63
CA PHE A 21 -1.05 -50.54 36.11
C PHE A 21 -1.48 -49.09 36.34
N ASN A 22 -1.71 -48.76 37.61
CA ASN A 22 -1.95 -47.41 38.09
C ASN A 22 -0.70 -46.56 37.83
N ALA A 23 -0.79 -45.68 36.83
CA ALA A 23 0.08 -44.51 36.73
C ALA A 23 -0.80 -43.28 36.96
N ASN A 24 -0.48 -42.52 38.01
CA ASN A 24 -1.08 -41.23 38.31
C ASN A 24 -0.95 -40.30 37.10
N PHE A 25 -2.03 -40.13 36.33
CA PHE A 25 -2.11 -39.10 35.31
C PHE A 25 -2.67 -37.84 35.99
N SER A 26 -1.78 -36.90 36.26
CA SER A 26 -2.14 -35.56 36.69
C SER A 26 -3.11 -34.97 35.68
N SER A 27 -4.22 -34.43 36.17
CA SER A 27 -5.23 -33.74 35.38
C SER A 27 -4.63 -32.51 34.69
N SER A 28 -4.09 -32.66 33.49
CA SER A 28 -3.96 -31.54 32.56
C SER A 28 -5.28 -31.44 31.81
N SER A 29 -6.07 -30.46 32.22
CA SER A 29 -7.22 -29.93 31.50
C SER A 29 -6.99 -30.00 29.99
N MET A 30 -7.86 -30.74 29.28
CA MET A 30 -8.06 -30.48 27.87
C MET A 30 -8.52 -29.02 27.77
N GLU A 31 -7.68 -28.17 27.19
CA GLU A 31 -8.12 -26.84 26.76
C GLU A 31 -9.30 -27.03 25.81
N GLU A 32 -10.49 -26.65 26.27
CA GLU A 32 -11.62 -26.38 25.41
C GLU A 32 -11.15 -25.39 24.35
N VAL A 33 -11.15 -25.82 23.09
CA VAL A 33 -10.99 -24.90 21.96
C VAL A 33 -12.21 -23.98 21.97
N ASP A 34 -11.98 -22.74 22.38
CA ASP A 34 -12.97 -21.66 22.41
C ASP A 34 -13.67 -21.54 21.04
N PRO A 35 -15.00 -21.76 20.94
CA PRO A 35 -15.76 -21.55 19.71
C PRO A 35 -15.80 -20.07 19.27
N GLN A 36 -15.39 -19.14 20.15
CA GLN A 36 -15.17 -17.72 19.86
C GLN A 36 -13.74 -17.36 19.44
N ALA A 37 -12.86 -18.33 19.17
CA ALA A 37 -11.70 -18.11 18.31
C ALA A 37 -12.22 -17.80 16.90
N ARG A 38 -12.71 -16.55 16.72
CA ARG A 38 -13.08 -15.95 15.46
C ARG A 38 -11.96 -16.32 14.52
N SER A 39 -12.29 -17.08 13.46
CA SER A 39 -11.45 -17.05 12.28
C SER A 39 -11.33 -15.56 11.95
N VAL A 40 -10.20 -14.95 12.31
CA VAL A 40 -9.84 -13.64 11.80
C VAL A 40 -9.70 -13.93 10.32
N SER A 41 -10.80 -13.75 9.59
CA SER A 41 -10.78 -13.71 8.14
C SER A 41 -9.84 -12.55 7.86
N MET A 42 -8.55 -12.86 7.66
CA MET A 42 -7.57 -11.87 7.28
C MET A 42 -8.13 -11.30 6.00
N CYS A 43 -8.62 -10.07 6.08
CA CYS A 43 -9.20 -9.45 4.93
C CYS A 43 -8.07 -9.18 3.94
N VAL A 44 -8.05 -9.97 2.86
CA VAL A 44 -7.02 -9.89 1.83
C VAL A 44 -7.36 -8.73 0.91
N ILE A 45 -6.47 -7.74 0.87
CA ILE A 45 -6.53 -6.59 -0.05
C ILE A 45 -5.93 -6.95 -1.39
N SER A 46 -4.81 -7.67 -1.39
CA SER A 46 -4.04 -8.00 -2.58
C SER A 46 -3.25 -9.32 -2.42
N PRO A 47 -2.80 -9.92 -3.53
CA PRO A 47 -1.84 -11.03 -3.48
C PRO A 47 -0.48 -10.68 -2.85
N TYR A 48 -0.19 -9.38 -2.68
CA TYR A 48 1.08 -8.85 -2.20
C TYR A 48 1.00 -8.33 -0.76
N ASP A 49 -0.09 -8.56 -0.02
CA ASP A 49 -0.30 -7.96 1.30
C ASP A 49 0.86 -8.19 2.26
N ALA A 50 1.40 -9.41 2.32
CA ALA A 50 2.54 -9.72 3.18
C ALA A 50 3.80 -8.93 2.80
N LEU A 51 4.08 -8.81 1.49
CA LEU A 51 5.23 -8.07 0.96
C LEU A 51 5.05 -6.58 1.17
N ILE A 52 3.91 -6.02 0.76
CA ILE A 52 3.62 -4.59 0.89
C ILE A 52 3.64 -4.19 2.37
N ARG A 53 3.07 -5.01 3.26
CA ARG A 53 3.12 -4.78 4.70
C ARG A 53 4.55 -4.76 5.23
N ALA A 54 5.31 -5.83 4.99
CA ALA A 54 6.67 -5.93 5.50
C ALA A 54 7.57 -4.77 5.04
N VAL A 55 7.48 -4.40 3.76
CA VAL A 55 8.28 -3.28 3.21
C VAL A 55 7.79 -1.94 3.74
N SER A 56 6.47 -1.69 3.75
CA SER A 56 5.94 -0.37 4.11
C SER A 56 6.13 -0.07 5.60
N GLU A 57 5.92 -1.06 6.47
CA GLU A 57 6.15 -0.91 7.91
C GLU A 57 7.63 -0.65 8.22
N ARG A 58 8.56 -1.33 7.52
CA ARG A 58 10.00 -1.07 7.63
C ARG A 58 10.36 0.37 7.23
N GLU A 59 9.70 0.90 6.21
CA GLU A 59 9.91 2.27 5.72
C GLU A 59 9.05 3.33 6.44
N GLY A 60 8.23 2.92 7.41
CA GLY A 60 7.41 3.80 8.24
C GLY A 60 6.11 4.32 7.61
N ASN A 61 5.61 3.67 6.55
CA ASN A 61 4.35 4.03 5.89
C ASN A 61 3.24 3.02 6.18
N ASP A 62 1.99 3.48 6.16
CA ASP A 62 0.83 2.60 6.26
C ASP A 62 0.72 1.73 5.00
N TRP A 63 0.88 0.43 5.15
CA TRP A 63 0.84 -0.52 4.05
C TRP A 63 -0.49 -0.51 3.30
N ARG A 64 -1.60 -0.13 3.95
CA ARG A 64 -2.92 -0.01 3.31
C ARG A 64 -2.93 1.16 2.31
N LEU A 65 -2.23 2.25 2.61
CA LEU A 65 -2.06 3.37 1.68
C LEU A 65 -1.25 2.94 0.46
N ILE A 66 -0.14 2.23 0.70
CA ILE A 66 0.72 1.71 -0.38
C ILE A 66 -0.06 0.72 -1.26
N SER A 67 -0.87 -0.16 -0.66
CA SER A 67 -1.77 -1.05 -1.41
C SER A 67 -2.83 -0.27 -2.22
N ALA A 68 -3.36 0.84 -1.70
CA ALA A 68 -4.30 1.68 -2.42
C ALA A 68 -3.66 2.34 -3.65
N ILE A 69 -2.41 2.81 -3.53
CA ILE A 69 -1.61 3.32 -4.65
C ILE A 69 -1.36 2.21 -5.67
N ALA A 70 -0.86 1.05 -5.25
CA ALA A 70 -0.58 -0.10 -6.11
C ALA A 70 -1.81 -0.54 -6.93
N TYR A 71 -2.99 -0.54 -6.31
CA TYR A 71 -4.23 -0.88 -7.01
C TYR A 71 -4.58 0.16 -8.09
N HIS A 72 -4.44 1.45 -7.79
CA HIS A 72 -4.72 2.49 -8.78
C HIS A 72 -3.73 2.43 -9.94
N GLU A 73 -2.45 2.24 -9.64
CA GLU A 73 -1.36 2.27 -10.62
C GLU A 73 -1.36 1.06 -11.54
N SER A 74 -1.52 -0.16 -11.00
CA SER A 74 -1.36 -1.39 -11.79
C SER A 74 -2.46 -2.42 -11.60
N ARG A 75 -3.44 -2.18 -10.73
CA ARG A 75 -4.38 -3.19 -10.24
C ARG A 75 -3.67 -4.45 -9.74
N PHE A 76 -2.51 -4.24 -9.11
CA PHE A 76 -1.59 -5.28 -8.65
C PHE A 76 -0.96 -6.14 -9.76
N THR A 77 -0.72 -5.57 -10.94
CA THR A 77 -0.09 -6.27 -12.07
C THR A 77 1.40 -5.85 -12.17
N PRO A 78 2.37 -6.69 -11.78
CA PRO A 78 3.76 -6.26 -11.59
C PRO A 78 4.59 -6.17 -12.88
N ASP A 79 4.10 -6.70 -13.99
CA ASP A 79 4.82 -6.86 -15.26
C ASP A 79 4.36 -5.88 -16.35
N ILE A 80 3.64 -4.82 -15.98
CA ILE A 80 3.13 -3.83 -16.94
C ILE A 80 4.03 -2.60 -17.06
N VAL A 81 4.02 -2.03 -18.27
CA VAL A 81 4.64 -0.74 -18.58
C VAL A 81 3.56 0.19 -19.11
N SER A 82 3.43 1.39 -18.53
CA SER A 82 2.51 2.39 -19.06
C SER A 82 2.97 2.93 -20.41
N HIS A 83 2.06 3.59 -21.13
CA HIS A 83 2.40 4.29 -22.37
C HIS A 83 3.52 5.35 -22.18
N ARG A 84 3.68 5.89 -20.96
CA ARG A 84 4.71 6.86 -20.62
C ARG A 84 6.02 6.21 -20.13
N GLY A 85 6.08 4.89 -20.01
CA GLY A 85 7.26 4.15 -19.56
C GLY A 85 7.35 3.98 -18.04
N ALA A 86 6.24 4.10 -17.32
CA ALA A 86 6.18 3.78 -15.90
C ALA A 86 6.11 2.26 -15.71
N CYS A 87 6.87 1.69 -14.78
CA CYS A 87 7.09 0.25 -14.67
C CYS A 87 6.58 -0.33 -13.35
N GLY A 88 5.97 -1.51 -13.44
CA GLY A 88 5.74 -2.40 -12.30
C GLY A 88 4.55 -2.04 -11.41
N LEU A 89 4.51 -2.67 -10.25
CA LEU A 89 3.35 -2.66 -9.34
C LEU A 89 2.86 -1.25 -8.95
N MET A 90 3.81 -0.33 -8.77
CA MET A 90 3.65 1.05 -8.31
C MET A 90 3.83 2.08 -9.43
N GLN A 91 3.99 1.61 -10.68
CA GLN A 91 4.19 2.43 -11.89
C GLN A 91 5.26 3.50 -11.68
N ILE A 92 6.48 3.07 -11.35
CA ILE A 92 7.60 3.98 -11.13
C ILE A 92 8.31 4.28 -12.45
N MET A 93 8.60 5.56 -12.69
CA MET A 93 9.42 5.98 -13.81
C MET A 93 10.89 5.55 -13.60
N PRO A 94 11.56 4.92 -14.58
CA PRO A 94 12.97 4.54 -14.45
C PRO A 94 13.90 5.71 -14.08
N ALA A 95 13.61 6.91 -14.55
CA ALA A 95 14.38 8.11 -14.19
C ALA A 95 14.26 8.50 -12.70
N VAL A 96 13.12 8.20 -12.08
CA VAL A 96 12.91 8.41 -10.64
C VAL A 96 13.60 7.29 -9.85
N ALA A 97 13.47 6.04 -10.30
CA ALA A 97 14.09 4.88 -9.66
C ALA A 97 15.62 5.01 -9.51
N ARG A 98 16.31 5.58 -10.51
CA ARG A 98 17.75 5.86 -10.45
C ARG A 98 18.16 6.80 -9.31
N GLN A 99 17.24 7.60 -8.78
CA GLN A 99 17.51 8.47 -7.64
C GLN A 99 17.49 7.71 -6.30
N PHE A 100 17.11 6.44 -6.32
CA PHE A 100 17.02 5.53 -5.18
C PHE A 100 17.85 4.26 -5.41
N ASP A 101 18.95 4.39 -6.16
CA ASP A 101 19.96 3.36 -6.42
C ASP A 101 19.47 2.15 -7.23
N VAL A 102 18.36 2.28 -7.95
CA VAL A 102 17.88 1.27 -8.91
C VAL A 102 18.36 1.66 -10.31
N ALA A 103 19.37 0.96 -10.81
CA ALA A 103 20.09 1.35 -12.01
C ALA A 103 19.38 0.88 -13.30
N SER A 104 18.71 -0.27 -13.25
CA SER A 104 18.07 -0.91 -14.38
C SER A 104 16.54 -0.86 -14.27
N SER A 105 15.86 -0.67 -15.42
CA SER A 105 14.40 -0.73 -15.47
C SER A 105 13.85 -2.13 -15.21
N GLU A 106 14.65 -3.15 -15.47
CA GLU A 106 14.27 -4.56 -15.28
C GLU A 106 14.03 -4.87 -13.80
N GLU A 107 14.79 -4.24 -12.90
CA GLU A 107 14.62 -4.34 -11.45
C GLU A 107 13.25 -3.82 -10.97
N LEU A 108 12.61 -2.93 -11.74
CA LEU A 108 11.29 -2.39 -11.38
C LEU A 108 10.14 -3.37 -11.59
N PHE A 109 10.36 -4.51 -12.25
CA PHE A 109 9.36 -5.57 -12.35
C PHE A 109 9.39 -6.52 -11.14
N ASP A 110 10.40 -6.41 -10.27
CA ASP A 110 10.40 -7.08 -8.97
C ASP A 110 9.47 -6.32 -7.98
N PRO A 111 8.42 -6.96 -7.46
CA PRO A 111 7.45 -6.30 -6.58
C PRO A 111 8.08 -5.71 -5.31
N GLU A 112 9.08 -6.36 -4.70
CA GLU A 112 9.70 -5.86 -3.48
C GLU A 112 10.46 -4.56 -3.75
N THR A 113 11.29 -4.55 -4.79
CA THR A 113 12.04 -3.38 -5.25
C THR A 113 11.11 -2.23 -5.61
N ASN A 114 10.05 -2.51 -6.37
CA ASN A 114 9.10 -1.51 -6.83
C ASN A 114 8.33 -0.87 -5.65
N VAL A 115 7.89 -1.69 -4.69
CA VAL A 115 7.22 -1.21 -3.46
C VAL A 115 8.19 -0.43 -2.55
N LEU A 116 9.44 -0.88 -2.43
CA LEU A 116 10.46 -0.19 -1.66
C LEU A 116 10.74 1.22 -2.23
N VAL A 117 10.90 1.32 -3.54
CA VAL A 117 11.14 2.62 -4.18
C VAL A 117 9.93 3.54 -4.02
N ALA A 118 8.69 3.04 -4.11
CA ALA A 118 7.49 3.85 -3.89
C ALA A 118 7.43 4.41 -2.45
N ASN A 119 7.77 3.60 -1.45
CA ASN A 119 7.89 4.04 -0.06
C ASN A 119 8.95 5.14 0.09
N LYS A 120 10.14 4.96 -0.50
CA LYS A 120 11.21 5.97 -0.48
C LYS A 120 10.81 7.26 -1.19
N ILE A 121 10.04 7.18 -2.28
CA ILE A 121 9.48 8.35 -2.98
C ILE A 121 8.55 9.12 -2.04
N LEU A 122 7.61 8.45 -1.37
CA LEU A 122 6.69 9.11 -0.42
C LEU A 122 7.44 9.77 0.74
N ASN A 123 8.43 9.07 1.32
CA ASN A 123 9.27 9.62 2.39
C ASN A 123 10.00 10.88 1.91
N ARG A 124 10.56 10.86 0.70
CA ARG A 124 11.20 12.03 0.09
C ARG A 124 10.21 13.18 -0.16
N ILE A 125 8.97 12.88 -0.56
CA ILE A 125 7.92 13.89 -0.73
C ILE A 125 7.61 14.56 0.60
N TYR A 126 7.33 13.78 1.65
CA TYR A 126 7.03 14.32 2.98
C TYR A 126 8.18 15.16 3.54
N SER A 127 9.43 14.70 3.40
CA SER A 127 10.60 15.47 3.86
C SER A 127 10.80 16.77 3.07
N SER A 128 10.50 16.76 1.77
CA SER A 128 10.74 17.91 0.88
C SER A 128 9.70 19.01 1.05
N LEU A 129 8.42 18.66 1.25
CA LEU A 129 7.34 19.65 1.32
C LEU A 129 7.36 20.48 2.62
N ARG A 130 8.01 19.98 3.68
CA ARG A 130 8.12 20.62 5.01
C ARG A 130 6.77 21.11 5.53
N LEU A 131 5.74 20.27 5.40
CA LEU A 131 4.37 20.59 5.82
C LEU A 131 4.31 20.73 7.35
N PRO A 132 3.70 21.80 7.89
CA PRO A 132 3.58 22.01 9.35
C PRO A 132 2.87 20.84 10.04
N ALA A 133 3.21 20.54 11.29
CA ALA A 133 2.62 19.41 12.03
C ALA A 133 1.10 19.50 12.23
N GLY A 134 0.54 20.71 12.29
CA GLY A 134 -0.88 20.95 12.58
C GLY A 134 -1.82 21.03 11.37
N ILE A 135 -1.37 20.69 10.15
CA ILE A 135 -2.28 20.66 9.00
C ILE A 135 -3.19 19.42 9.08
N PRO A 136 -4.44 19.49 8.59
CA PRO A 136 -5.31 18.32 8.54
C PRO A 136 -4.64 17.16 7.79
N GLU A 137 -4.73 15.95 8.34
CA GLU A 137 -4.05 14.78 7.78
C GLU A 137 -4.52 14.49 6.34
N LYS A 138 -5.81 14.70 6.07
CA LYS A 138 -6.37 14.60 4.72
C LYS A 138 -5.66 15.53 3.73
N ASP A 139 -5.41 16.78 4.10
CA ASP A 139 -4.68 17.71 3.23
C ASP A 139 -3.22 17.28 3.05
N ARG A 140 -2.57 16.84 4.13
CA ARG A 140 -1.20 16.32 4.10
C ARG A 140 -1.06 15.17 3.10
N MET A 141 -1.92 14.17 3.24
CA MET A 141 -1.92 12.97 2.39
C MET A 141 -2.27 13.32 0.94
N SER A 142 -3.31 14.13 0.71
CA SER A 142 -3.72 14.53 -0.64
C SER A 142 -2.62 15.28 -1.38
N ILE A 143 -1.92 16.21 -0.72
CA ILE A 143 -0.78 16.92 -1.33
C ILE A 143 0.36 15.95 -1.64
N ALA A 144 0.66 14.99 -0.76
CA ALA A 144 1.70 14.00 -1.00
C ALA A 144 1.37 13.06 -2.18
N LEU A 145 0.13 12.59 -2.25
CA LEU A 145 -0.38 11.79 -3.37
C LEU A 145 -0.37 12.58 -4.68
N ALA A 146 -0.73 13.87 -4.64
CA ALA A 146 -0.63 14.74 -5.79
C ALA A 146 0.83 14.89 -6.26
N CYS A 147 1.80 14.96 -5.33
CA CYS A 147 3.22 14.98 -5.69
C CYS A 147 3.69 13.65 -6.30
N TYR A 148 3.17 12.52 -5.81
CA TYR A 148 3.49 11.19 -6.34
C TYR A 148 3.06 11.08 -7.81
N ASN A 149 1.84 11.51 -8.13
CA ASN A 149 1.26 11.42 -9.48
C ASN A 149 1.69 12.56 -10.43
N GLY A 150 1.57 13.81 -9.98
CA GLY A 150 1.78 15.02 -10.79
C GLY A 150 3.22 15.57 -10.74
N GLY A 151 4.06 15.00 -9.87
CA GLY A 151 5.44 15.43 -9.66
C GLY A 151 5.56 16.60 -8.68
N ILE A 152 6.41 16.43 -7.66
CA ILE A 152 6.59 17.40 -6.56
C ILE A 152 6.87 18.84 -7.03
N GLY A 153 7.57 19.02 -8.15
CA GLY A 153 7.88 20.35 -8.69
C GLY A 153 6.65 21.17 -9.07
N HIS A 154 5.69 20.55 -9.77
CA HIS A 154 4.45 21.22 -10.16
C HIS A 154 3.52 21.50 -8.98
N ILE A 155 3.48 20.59 -7.99
CA ILE A 155 2.67 20.79 -6.79
C ILE A 155 3.29 21.89 -5.92
N ASP A 156 4.62 21.94 -5.82
CA ASP A 156 5.32 23.00 -5.08
C ASP A 156 5.23 24.36 -5.78
N ASP A 157 5.15 24.39 -7.12
CA ASP A 157 4.75 25.60 -7.87
C ASP A 157 3.35 26.07 -7.48
N ALA A 158 2.36 25.17 -7.45
CA ALA A 158 1.00 25.51 -7.05
C ALA A 158 0.94 26.06 -5.60
N ARG A 159 1.74 25.47 -4.69
CA ARG A 159 1.91 25.98 -3.32
C ARG A 159 2.60 27.35 -3.28
N ARG A 160 3.55 27.64 -4.16
CA ARG A 160 4.17 28.97 -4.28
C ARG A 160 3.16 30.00 -4.77
N LEU A 161 2.40 29.67 -5.82
CA LEU A 161 1.33 30.52 -6.35
C LEU A 161 0.29 30.84 -5.27
N ALA A 162 -0.19 29.83 -4.53
CA ALA A 162 -1.10 30.05 -3.40
C ALA A 162 -0.54 31.05 -2.38
N ARG A 163 0.72 30.89 -1.99
CA ARG A 163 1.36 31.75 -0.99
C ARG A 163 1.50 33.20 -1.45
N VAL A 164 1.93 33.44 -2.69
CA VAL A 164 2.07 34.83 -3.19
C VAL A 164 0.74 35.54 -3.39
N ASN A 165 -0.34 34.77 -3.53
CA ASN A 165 -1.71 35.30 -3.57
C ASN A 165 -2.38 35.36 -2.19
N GLY A 166 -1.62 35.13 -1.10
CA GLY A 166 -2.12 35.24 0.27
C GLY A 166 -3.02 34.09 0.73
N GLU A 167 -3.04 32.98 -0.01
CA GLU A 167 -3.88 31.81 0.29
C GLU A 167 -3.10 30.72 1.03
N ASN A 168 -3.81 29.78 1.65
CA ASN A 168 -3.20 28.70 2.43
C ASN A 168 -2.56 27.64 1.50
N PRO A 169 -1.21 27.55 1.42
CA PRO A 169 -0.52 26.61 0.55
C PRO A 169 -0.47 25.18 1.11
N ASN A 170 -1.17 24.91 2.22
CA ASN A 170 -1.27 23.59 2.84
C ASN A 170 -2.72 23.06 2.86
N SER A 171 -3.67 23.75 2.22
CA SER A 171 -5.00 23.21 1.94
C SER A 171 -4.97 22.50 0.59
N TRP A 172 -5.42 21.24 0.52
CA TRP A 172 -5.45 20.50 -0.73
C TRP A 172 -6.36 21.18 -1.76
N GLU A 173 -7.50 21.70 -1.33
CA GLU A 173 -8.43 22.43 -2.20
C GLU A 173 -7.76 23.63 -2.88
N VAL A 174 -7.05 24.46 -2.11
CA VAL A 174 -6.32 25.61 -2.63
C VAL A 174 -5.19 25.17 -3.57
N VAL A 175 -4.40 24.17 -3.16
CA VAL A 175 -3.28 23.67 -3.97
C VAL A 175 -3.77 23.08 -5.29
N LEU A 176 -4.87 22.33 -5.29
CA LEU A 176 -5.49 21.78 -6.49
C LEU A 176 -5.95 22.90 -7.44
N ARG A 177 -6.62 23.93 -6.93
CA ARG A 177 -7.05 25.06 -7.76
C ARG A 177 -5.86 25.75 -8.44
N TYR A 178 -4.77 26.00 -7.71
CA TYR A 178 -3.56 26.56 -8.33
C TYR A 178 -2.84 25.60 -9.27
N LEU A 179 -2.97 24.29 -9.07
CA LEU A 179 -2.46 23.29 -9.99
C LEU A 179 -3.27 23.29 -11.31
N GLU A 180 -4.57 23.52 -11.26
CA GLU A 180 -5.45 23.70 -12.44
C GLU A 180 -5.10 24.98 -13.20
N LEU A 181 -4.94 26.10 -12.49
CA LEU A 181 -4.59 27.40 -13.08
C LEU A 181 -3.21 27.37 -13.79
N LYS A 182 -2.31 26.44 -13.44
CA LYS A 182 -1.04 26.24 -14.18
C LYS A 182 -1.21 25.76 -15.63
N ALA A 183 -2.43 25.58 -16.12
CA ALA A 183 -2.69 25.44 -17.56
C ALA A 183 -2.65 26.78 -18.31
N ASP A 184 -2.85 27.90 -17.60
CA ASP A 184 -3.01 29.25 -18.15
C ASP A 184 -1.69 30.05 -18.08
N PRO A 185 -1.32 30.81 -19.14
CA PRO A 185 -0.05 31.56 -19.19
C PRO A 185 0.15 32.51 -18.01
N GLU A 186 -0.93 33.19 -17.58
CA GLU A 186 -0.91 34.10 -16.44
C GLU A 186 -0.30 33.47 -15.17
N PHE A 187 -0.50 32.17 -14.98
CA PHE A 187 -0.01 31.46 -13.81
C PHE A 187 1.29 30.72 -14.08
N TYR A 188 1.43 30.03 -15.21
CA TYR A 188 2.64 29.24 -15.46
C TYR A 188 3.88 30.07 -15.85
N GLU A 189 3.70 31.32 -16.29
CA GLU A 189 4.77 32.27 -16.58
C GLU A 189 5.12 33.17 -15.37
N SER A 190 4.45 32.99 -14.23
CA SER A 190 4.76 33.73 -13.00
C SER A 190 6.20 33.46 -12.53
N ASP A 191 6.88 34.50 -12.03
CA ASP A 191 8.28 34.43 -11.55
C ASP A 191 8.53 33.37 -10.45
N VAL A 192 7.48 32.97 -9.72
CA VAL A 192 7.59 31.94 -8.68
C VAL A 192 7.45 30.51 -9.22
N VAL A 193 7.04 30.33 -10.47
CA VAL A 193 6.88 29.03 -11.12
C VAL A 193 8.21 28.57 -11.72
N ARG A 194 8.56 27.30 -11.47
CA ARG A 194 9.84 26.69 -11.89
C ARG A 194 9.66 25.58 -12.91
N CYS A 195 8.54 24.87 -12.87
CA CYS A 195 8.29 23.73 -13.75
C CYS A 195 7.40 24.09 -14.95
N GLY A 196 6.98 25.35 -15.09
CA GLY A 196 6.18 25.84 -16.21
C GLY A 196 4.77 25.25 -16.24
N LYS A 197 4.22 25.12 -17.45
CA LYS A 197 2.85 24.70 -17.73
C LYS A 197 2.55 23.30 -17.18
N PHE A 198 1.36 23.13 -16.62
CA PHE A 198 0.84 21.83 -16.18
C PHE A 198 -0.61 21.64 -16.65
N THR A 199 -0.90 20.54 -17.32
CA THR A 199 -2.25 20.22 -17.85
C THR A 199 -2.82 18.92 -17.29
N GLY A 200 -2.17 18.33 -16.29
CA GLY A 200 -2.52 17.03 -15.71
C GLY A 200 -3.45 17.12 -14.49
N SER A 201 -3.98 18.29 -14.14
CA SER A 201 -4.69 18.51 -12.87
C SER A 201 -5.89 17.58 -12.68
N ALA A 202 -6.69 17.35 -13.71
CA ALA A 202 -7.82 16.42 -13.65
C ALA A 202 -7.38 14.98 -13.37
N GLN A 203 -6.29 14.52 -13.99
CA GLN A 203 -5.73 13.19 -13.73
C GLN A 203 -5.19 13.08 -12.30
N THR A 204 -4.46 14.10 -11.83
CA THR A 204 -3.92 14.12 -10.48
C THR A 204 -5.02 14.17 -9.42
N LYS A 205 -6.08 14.94 -9.64
CA LYS A 205 -7.26 14.96 -8.76
C LYS A 205 -7.90 13.57 -8.68
N ALA A 206 -8.15 12.94 -9.84
CA ALA A 206 -8.75 11.61 -9.89
C ALA A 206 -7.89 10.56 -9.16
N PHE A 207 -6.57 10.60 -9.34
CA PHE A 207 -5.62 9.77 -8.61
C PHE A 207 -5.76 9.94 -7.09
N VAL A 208 -5.72 11.19 -6.60
CA VAL A 208 -5.84 11.50 -5.17
C VAL A 208 -7.16 10.99 -4.60
N ASP A 209 -8.28 11.30 -5.26
CA ASP A 209 -9.60 10.89 -4.80
C ASP A 209 -9.75 9.36 -4.77
N ASP A 210 -9.30 8.66 -5.81
CA ASP A 210 -9.39 7.20 -5.91
C ASP A 210 -8.54 6.50 -4.84
N VAL A 211 -7.31 6.97 -4.62
CA VAL A 211 -6.41 6.39 -3.62
C VAL A 211 -6.95 6.64 -2.21
N MET A 212 -7.39 7.86 -1.89
CA MET A 212 -7.93 8.19 -0.56
C MET A 212 -9.20 7.38 -0.25
N ASN A 213 -10.16 7.32 -1.19
CA ASN A 213 -11.39 6.54 -1.00
C ASN A 213 -11.09 5.04 -0.79
N ARG A 214 -10.07 4.52 -1.48
CA ARG A 214 -9.66 3.12 -1.36
C ARG A 214 -8.92 2.85 -0.07
N TYR A 215 -8.06 3.77 0.35
CA TYR A 215 -7.38 3.71 1.63
C TYR A 215 -8.37 3.68 2.80
N ASP A 216 -9.39 4.53 2.80
CA ASP A 216 -10.45 4.53 3.82
C ASP A 216 -11.19 3.18 3.86
N LYS A 217 -11.48 2.61 2.67
CA LYS A 217 -12.07 1.27 2.57
C LYS A 217 -11.14 0.19 3.15
N TYR A 218 -9.86 0.23 2.83
CA TYR A 218 -8.87 -0.73 3.34
C TYR A 218 -8.68 -0.62 4.86
N CYS A 219 -8.72 0.60 5.42
CA CYS A 219 -8.69 0.82 6.86
C CYS A 219 -9.93 0.27 7.57
N SER A 220 -11.10 0.31 6.95
CA SER A 220 -12.33 -0.27 7.55
C SER A 220 -12.41 -1.80 7.43
N MET A 221 -11.73 -2.37 6.43
CA MET A 221 -11.67 -3.82 6.18
C MET A 221 -10.66 -4.54 7.09
N VAL A 222 -9.53 -3.90 7.40
CA VAL A 222 -8.43 -4.49 8.16
C VAL A 222 -8.27 -3.72 9.47
N GLN A 223 -8.84 -4.27 10.55
CA GLN A 223 -8.71 -3.79 11.93
C GLN A 223 -7.46 -4.33 12.61
#